data_AF-A0A3A8ZWI4-F1
#
_entry.id   AF-A0A3A8ZWI4-F1
#
_cell.length_a   1.000
_cell.length_b   1.000
_cell.length_c   1.000
_cell.angle_alpha   90.00
_cell.angle_beta   90.00
_cell.angle_gamma   90.00
#
_symmetry.space_group_name_H-M   'P 1'
#
loop_
_entity.id
_entity.type
_entity.pdbx_description
1 polymer ?
#
loop_
_entity_poly.entity_id
_entity_poly.type
_entity_poly.pdbx_seq_one_letter_code
_entity_poly.pdbx_strand_id
1 'polypeptide(L)' 'MNNGIFANYTGIPIIVVPDSKKQNRTHKKKRINKKWAKRYGYTVYNSIEDEKVITMNGSMYVNPRTYYKLKSLELYT' A
#
# COMPACT_ATOMS: atom_id res chain seq x y z
N MET A 1 -24.61 8.79 16.65
CA MET A 1 -23.41 8.54 15.82
C MET A 1 -23.16 7.04 15.84
N ASN A 2 -23.22 6.37 14.69
CA ASN A 2 -23.02 4.92 14.61
C ASN A 2 -21.55 4.61 14.87
N ASN A 3 -21.20 4.38 16.14
CA ASN A 3 -19.87 3.95 16.56
C ASN A 3 -19.70 2.43 16.29
N GLY A 4 -20.06 1.99 15.08
CA GLY A 4 -20.00 0.59 14.68
C GLY A 4 -18.56 0.12 14.57
N ILE A 5 -18.26 -1.07 15.09
CA ILE A 5 -17.02 -1.88 15.02
C ILE A 5 -15.74 -1.17 15.55
N PHE A 6 -15.54 0.12 15.28
CA PHE A 6 -14.40 0.94 15.65
C PHE A 6 -14.37 1.36 17.13
N ALA A 7 -15.48 1.26 17.86
CA ALA A 7 -15.54 1.65 19.28
C ALA A 7 -14.75 0.73 20.23
N ASN A 8 -14.44 -0.50 19.79
CA ASN A 8 -13.86 -1.55 20.64
C ASN A 8 -12.36 -1.78 20.39
N TYR A 9 -11.71 -1.02 19.50
CA TYR A 9 -10.27 -1.18 19.25
C TYR A 9 -9.46 -0.42 20.30
N THR A 10 -8.63 -1.14 21.04
CA THR A 10 -7.59 -0.56 21.89
C THR A 10 -6.27 -0.47 21.11
N GLY A 11 -5.64 0.70 21.09
CA GLY A 11 -4.30 0.88 20.50
C GLY A 11 -4.22 1.92 19.38
N ILE A 12 -3.05 2.02 18.76
CA ILE A 12 -2.76 2.93 17.65
C ILE A 12 -3.08 2.21 16.33
N PRO A 13 -4.01 2.73 15.48
CA PRO A 13 -4.35 2.09 14.22
C PRO A 13 -3.16 2.07 13.24
N ILE A 14 -2.91 0.90 12.65
CA ILE A 14 -1.94 0.72 11.58
C ILE A 14 -2.68 0.69 10.23
N ILE A 15 -2.34 1.63 9.36
CA ILE A 15 -2.89 1.78 8.02
C ILE A 15 -1.86 1.27 7.01
N VAL A 16 -2.24 0.22 6.28
CA VAL A 16 -1.39 -0.35 5.22
C VAL A 16 -1.65 0.39 3.91
N VAL A 17 -0.64 1.12 3.45
CA VAL A 17 -0.70 1.89 2.21
C VAL A 17 -0.35 0.98 1.03
N PRO A 18 -1.24 0.75 0.06
CA PRO A 18 -0.97 -0.16 -1.05
C PRO A 18 0.05 0.42 -2.04
N ASP A 19 0.85 -0.47 -2.63
CA ASP A 19 1.74 -0.10 -3.72
C ASP A 19 0.93 0.35 -4.95
N SER A 20 1.38 1.43 -5.58
CA SER A 20 0.77 1.93 -6.82
C SER A 20 1.49 1.38 -8.04
N LYS A 21 0.76 1.07 -9.11
CA LYS A 21 1.34 0.63 -10.38
C LYS A 21 1.14 1.71 -11.44
N LYS A 22 2.23 2.18 -12.04
CA LYS A 22 2.19 3.15 -13.13
C LYS A 22 2.70 2.50 -14.41
N GLN A 23 1.95 2.66 -15.50
CA GLN A 23 2.38 2.17 -16.81
C GLN A 23 3.61 2.98 -17.28
N ASN A 24 4.64 2.29 -17.78
CA ASN A 24 5.92 2.92 -18.14
C ASN A 24 5.78 3.89 -19.30
N ARG A 25 4.91 3.57 -20.25
CA ARG A 25 4.59 4.41 -21.41
C ARG A 25 3.10 4.35 -21.70
N THR A 26 2.46 5.50 -21.82
CA THR A 26 1.04 5.61 -22.13
C THR A 26 0.81 6.18 -23.52
N HIS A 27 -0.32 5.81 -24.13
CA HIS A 27 -0.71 6.33 -25.45
C HIS A 27 -2.19 6.69 -25.47
N LYS A 28 -2.57 7.78 -26.16
CA LYS A 28 -3.96 8.25 -26.24
C LYS A 28 -4.93 7.22 -26.84
N LYS A 29 -4.52 6.54 -27.92
CA LYS A 29 -5.33 5.47 -28.55
C LYS A 29 -5.31 4.17 -27.74
N LYS A 30 -6.49 3.65 -27.40
CA LYS A 30 -6.69 2.44 -26.56
C LYS A 30 -5.97 1.18 -27.07
N ARG A 31 -6.06 0.86 -28.37
CA ARG A 31 -5.41 -0.33 -28.97
C ARG A 31 -3.90 -0.30 -28.80
N ILE A 32 -3.29 0.86 -29.01
CA ILE A 32 -1.85 1.07 -28.87
C ILE A 32 -1.47 1.03 -27.39
N ASN A 33 -2.25 1.68 -26.52
CA ASN A 33 -1.98 1.65 -25.09
C ASN A 33 -1.97 0.21 -24.53
N LYS A 34 -2.91 -0.64 -24.95
CA LYS A 34 -2.91 -2.06 -24.58
C LYS A 34 -1.68 -2.81 -25.09
N LYS A 35 -1.22 -2.51 -26.32
CA LYS A 35 0.04 -3.07 -26.87
C LYS A 35 1.26 -2.59 -26.08
N TRP A 36 1.28 -1.32 -25.68
CA TRP A 36 2.37 -0.72 -24.90
C TRP A 36 2.41 -1.23 -23.48
N ALA A 37 1.27 -1.40 -22.82
CA ALA A 37 1.18 -2.03 -21.51
C ALA A 37 1.79 -3.43 -21.51
N LYS A 38 1.53 -4.23 -22.56
CA LYS A 38 2.14 -5.56 -22.73
C LYS A 38 3.63 -5.51 -23.04
N ARG A 39 4.09 -4.57 -23.88
CA ARG A 39 5.49 -4.49 -24.33
C ARG A 39 6.41 -3.88 -23.28
N TYR A 40 6.00 -2.77 -22.67
CA TYR A 40 6.83 -1.98 -21.76
C TYR A 40 6.49 -2.18 -20.29
N GLY A 41 5.35 -2.83 -19.99
CA GLY A 41 4.97 -3.16 -18.62
C GLY A 41 4.60 -1.96 -17.76
N TYR A 42 4.71 -2.20 -16.45
CA TYR A 42 4.37 -1.27 -15.38
C TYR A 42 5.52 -1.23 -14.38
N THR A 43 5.78 -0.06 -13.83
CA THR A 43 6.67 0.11 -12.67
C THR A 43 5.82 0.21 -11.42
N VAL A 44 6.25 -0.49 -10.38
CA VAL A 44 5.65 -0.39 -9.04
C VAL A 44 6.29 0.80 -8.34
N TYR A 45 5.46 1.68 -7.80
CA TYR A 45 5.90 2.81 -7.01
C TYR A 45 5.41 2.63 -5.58
N ASN A 46 6.37 2.53 -4.67
CA ASN A 46 6.14 2.41 -3.25
C ASN A 46 5.97 3.82 -2.68
N SER A 47 4.79 4.13 -2.16
CA SER A 47 4.54 5.43 -1.51
C SER A 47 5.31 5.57 -0.20
N ILE A 48 5.64 4.45 0.45
CA ILE A 48 6.45 4.38 1.67
C ILE A 48 7.55 3.35 1.41
N GLU A 49 8.80 3.73 1.68
CA GLU A 49 9.94 2.82 1.54
C GLU A 49 9.82 1.63 2.50
N ASP A 50 10.48 0.53 2.14
CA ASP A 50 10.53 -0.66 2.99
C ASP A 50 11.14 -0.31 4.35
N GLU A 51 10.55 -0.84 5.42
CA GLU A 51 10.94 -0.66 6.83
C GLU A 51 10.77 0.76 7.39
N LYS A 52 10.17 1.69 6.62
CA LYS A 52 9.77 3.00 7.15
C LYS A 52 8.33 3.01 7.64
N VAL A 53 8.11 3.76 8.71
CA VAL A 53 6.80 4.04 9.30
C VAL A 53 6.60 5.54 9.36
N ILE A 54 5.43 6.01 8.91
CA ILE A 54 5.03 7.41 9.04
C ILE A 54 3.92 7.50 10.07
N THR A 55 4.09 8.31 11.11
CA THR A 55 3.05 8.52 12.12
C THR A 55 2.36 9.86 11.87
N MET A 56 1.05 9.85 11.66
CA MET A 56 0.27 11.06 11.41
C MET A 56 -1.14 10.93 11.99
N ASN A 57 -1.59 11.96 12.70
CA ASN A 57 -2.93 12.03 13.32
C ASN A 57 -3.28 10.78 14.15
N GLY A 58 -2.35 10.30 14.98
CA GLY A 58 -2.56 9.15 15.84
C GLY A 58 -2.70 7.81 15.09
N SER A 59 -2.35 7.76 13.80
CA SER A 59 -2.30 6.54 12.99
C SER A 59 -0.89 6.29 12.46
N MET A 60 -0.51 5.02 12.34
CA MET A 60 0.77 4.59 11.77
C MET A 60 0.57 4.09 10.35
N TYR A 61 1.29 4.67 9.39
CA TYR A 61 1.23 4.31 7.98
C TYR A 61 2.46 3.49 7.61
N VAL A 62 2.22 2.32 7.01
CA VAL A 62 3.26 1.38 6.63
C VAL A 62 2.98 0.83 5.24
N ASN A 63 4.03 0.41 4.53
CA ASN A 63 3.83 -0.34 3.30
C ASN A 63 3.46 -1.81 3.59
N PRO A 64 2.95 -2.56 2.59
CA PRO A 64 2.45 -3.91 2.82
C PRO A 64 3.55 -4.88 3.24
N ARG A 65 4.76 -4.74 2.68
CA ARG A 65 5.90 -5.62 2.97
C ARG A 65 6.33 -5.51 4.43
N THR A 66 6.42 -4.29 4.93
CA THR A 66 6.77 -4.01 6.33
C THR A 66 5.69 -4.53 7.27
N TYR A 67 4.41 -4.33 6.94
CA TYR A 67 3.30 -4.88 7.73
C TYR A 67 3.37 -6.42 7.84
N TYR A 68 3.56 -7.13 6.72
CA TYR A 68 3.65 -8.59 6.76
C TYR A 68 4.90 -9.08 7.50
N LYS A 69 6.02 -8.37 7.41
CA LYS A 69 7.23 -8.67 8.20
C LYS A 69 6.95 -8.54 9.71
N LEU A 70 6.31 -7.45 10.13
CA LEU A 70 5.92 -7.25 11.54
C LEU A 70 4.94 -8.33 12.01
N LYS A 71 3.90 -8.61 11.23
CA LYS A 71 2.91 -9.65 11.54
C LYS A 71 3.55 -11.04 11.64
N SER A 72 4.53 -11.34 10.78
CA SER A 72 5.23 -12.63 10.86
C SER A 72 6.06 -12.75 12.14
N LEU A 73 6.67 -11.66 12.61
CA LEU A 73 7.47 -11.68 13.84
C LEU A 73 6.60 -11.89 15.08
N GLU A 74 5.41 -11.28 15.11
CA GLU A 74 4.43 -11.45 16.19
C GLU A 74 4.00 -12.92 16.37
N LEU A 75 3.98 -13.72 15.30
CA LEU A 75 3.58 -15.14 15.36
C LEU A 75 4.66 -16.07 15.93
N TYR A 76 5.89 -15.60 16.12
CA TYR A 76 7.02 -16.39 16.66
C TYR A 76 7.44 -15.97 18.08
N THR A 77 6.75 -15.00 18.67
CA THR A 77 6.91 -14.54 20.06
C THR A 77 5.72 -14.96 20.90
#